data_AF-A0A9E5IC47-F1
#
_entry.id   AF-A0A9E5IC47-F1
#
_cell.length_a   1.000
_cell.length_b   1.000
_cell.length_c   1.000
_cell.angle_alpha   90.00
_cell.angle_beta   90.00
_cell.angle_gamma   90.00
#
_symmetry.space_group_name_H-M   'P 1'
#
loop_
_entity.id
_entity.type
_entity.pdbx_description
1 polymer ?
#
loop_
_entity_poly.entity_id
_entity_poly.type
_entity_poly.pdbx_seq_one_letter_code
_entity_poly.pdbx_strand_id
1 'polypeptide(L)'
;FHELAHQVAYAPGDTPFNESFATAVESIGVEQWLDKHGNRESRAGYHDFRQRKRDFIQLLAQHRERLEQVFASDISNDEKRHQKASIIASLKQSYHQMKNERWGGYSGYDPWFNDPITNAHFVLVATYEELVPAFQVLYTKSGSLKKFYADVKAMAKLDKARRREHLASLIPTPPSPTAEGSEVSRPEAVPTIAAPTAAAQ
;
A
#
# COMPACT_ATOMS: atom_id res chain seq x y z
N PHE A 1 -1.51 -23.50 -0.10
CA PHE A 1 -0.70 -23.06 1.06
C PHE A 1 -1.52 -22.28 2.07
N HIS A 2 -2.44 -21.40 1.62
CA HIS A 2 -3.33 -20.58 2.47
C HIS A 2 -4.11 -21.38 3.52
N GLU A 3 -4.91 -22.35 3.09
CA GLU A 3 -5.72 -23.19 4.01
C GLU A 3 -4.88 -23.98 5.03
N LEU A 4 -3.68 -24.43 4.63
CA LEU A 4 -2.76 -25.14 5.53
C LEU A 4 -2.14 -24.20 6.56
N ALA A 5 -1.94 -22.92 6.22
CA ALA A 5 -1.41 -21.94 7.16
C ALA A 5 -2.38 -21.76 8.35
N HIS A 6 -3.69 -21.74 8.11
CA HIS A 6 -4.68 -21.67 9.19
C HIS A 6 -4.59 -22.85 10.15
N GLN A 7 -4.16 -24.04 9.70
CA GLN A 7 -3.90 -25.19 10.58
C GLN A 7 -2.63 -25.01 11.43
N VAL A 8 -1.68 -24.20 10.97
CA VAL A 8 -0.44 -23.92 11.71
C VAL A 8 -0.71 -22.93 12.83
N ALA A 9 -1.37 -21.81 12.55
CA ALA A 9 -1.70 -20.81 13.55
C ALA A 9 -3.01 -20.10 13.19
N TYR A 10 -3.81 -19.87 14.22
CA TYR A 10 -5.08 -19.16 14.12
C TYR A 10 -5.35 -18.39 15.40
N ALA A 11 -5.70 -17.12 15.26
CA ALA A 11 -6.09 -16.22 16.33
C ALA A 11 -7.61 -15.95 16.24
N PRO A 12 -8.43 -16.49 17.16
CA PRO A 12 -9.87 -16.25 17.14
C PRO A 12 -10.22 -14.76 17.19
N GLY A 13 -11.16 -14.33 16.34
CA GLY A 13 -11.63 -12.93 16.28
C GLY A 13 -10.65 -11.94 15.63
N ASP A 14 -9.60 -12.43 14.96
CA ASP A 14 -8.56 -11.59 14.34
C ASP A 14 -8.32 -11.95 12.87
N THR A 15 -9.33 -11.71 12.04
CA THR A 15 -9.27 -11.95 10.60
C THR A 15 -8.07 -11.28 9.92
N PRO A 16 -7.70 -10.01 10.17
CA PRO A 16 -6.52 -9.42 9.55
C PRO A 16 -5.23 -10.20 9.85
N PHE A 17 -5.04 -10.62 11.09
CA PHE A 17 -3.90 -11.46 11.48
C PHE A 17 -3.90 -12.80 10.70
N ASN A 18 -5.03 -13.51 10.73
CA ASN A 18 -5.13 -14.86 10.15
C ASN A 18 -4.91 -14.86 8.64
N GLU A 19 -5.56 -13.94 7.94
CA GLU A 19 -5.51 -13.87 6.48
C GLU A 19 -4.17 -13.34 5.97
N SER A 20 -3.60 -12.33 6.65
CA SER A 20 -2.26 -11.85 6.30
C SER A 20 -1.19 -12.90 6.60
N PHE A 21 -1.32 -13.68 7.67
CA PHE A 21 -0.42 -14.80 7.92
C PHE A 21 -0.50 -15.84 6.81
N ALA A 22 -1.71 -16.29 6.46
CA ALA A 22 -1.92 -17.30 5.43
C ALA A 22 -1.41 -16.83 4.05
N THR A 23 -1.67 -15.58 3.70
CA THR A 23 -1.14 -14.93 2.49
C THR A 23 0.39 -14.88 2.51
N ALA A 24 1.00 -14.55 3.65
CA ALA A 24 2.46 -14.52 3.77
C ALA A 24 3.07 -15.92 3.59
N VAL A 25 2.46 -16.96 4.18
CA VAL A 25 2.90 -18.36 4.01
C VAL A 25 2.82 -18.80 2.55
N GLU A 26 1.73 -18.48 1.86
CA GLU A 26 1.62 -18.73 0.43
C GLU A 26 2.74 -18.04 -0.34
N SER A 27 3.00 -16.77 -0.04
CA SER A 27 4.03 -15.96 -0.71
C SER A 27 5.41 -16.58 -0.57
N ILE A 28 5.79 -16.89 0.68
CA ILE A 28 7.08 -17.50 1.02
C ILE A 28 7.22 -18.87 0.36
N GLY A 29 6.14 -19.67 0.34
CA GLY A 29 6.14 -20.98 -0.30
C GLY A 29 6.39 -20.91 -1.81
N VAL A 30 5.71 -19.97 -2.50
CA VAL A 30 5.91 -19.75 -3.94
C VAL A 30 7.32 -19.24 -4.23
N GLU A 31 7.83 -18.28 -3.43
CA GLU A 31 9.20 -17.77 -3.56
C GLU A 31 10.25 -18.89 -3.41
N GLN A 32 10.16 -19.71 -2.36
CA GLN A 32 11.08 -20.83 -2.18
C GLN A 32 11.00 -21.86 -3.31
N TRP A 33 9.81 -22.11 -3.86
CA TRP A 33 9.64 -23.01 -4.99
C TRP A 33 10.29 -22.42 -6.26
N LEU A 34 10.07 -21.14 -6.53
CA LEU A 34 10.67 -20.43 -7.67
C LEU A 34 12.19 -20.31 -7.55
N ASP A 35 12.73 -20.19 -6.34
CA ASP A 35 14.18 -20.19 -6.11
C ASP A 35 14.83 -21.51 -6.50
N LYS A 36 14.15 -22.64 -6.22
CA LYS A 36 14.64 -23.99 -6.51
C LYS A 36 14.36 -24.46 -7.94
N HIS A 37 13.22 -24.07 -8.49
CA HIS A 37 12.68 -24.65 -9.72
C HIS A 37 12.40 -23.62 -10.82
N GLY A 38 12.28 -22.34 -10.45
CA GLY A 38 11.96 -21.26 -11.39
C GLY A 38 13.19 -20.73 -12.12
N ASN A 39 12.97 -20.28 -13.34
CA ASN A 39 13.92 -19.49 -14.11
C ASN A 39 13.79 -17.99 -13.80
N ARG A 40 14.71 -17.16 -14.30
CA ARG A 40 14.73 -15.71 -14.07
C ARG A 40 13.42 -15.03 -14.48
N GLU A 41 12.82 -15.44 -15.58
CA GLU A 41 11.57 -14.88 -16.11
C GLU A 41 10.39 -15.19 -15.17
N SER A 42 10.24 -16.43 -14.72
CA SER A 42 9.18 -16.83 -13.79
C SER A 42 9.27 -16.10 -12.45
N ARG A 43 10.48 -15.83 -11.95
CA ARG A 43 10.71 -15.03 -10.72
C ARG A 43 10.32 -13.57 -10.93
N ALA A 44 10.76 -12.96 -12.02
CA ALA A 44 10.41 -11.59 -12.35
C ALA A 44 8.88 -11.44 -12.55
N GLY A 45 8.26 -12.35 -13.30
CA GLY A 45 6.81 -12.36 -13.52
C GLY A 45 6.00 -12.50 -12.24
N TYR A 46 6.44 -13.36 -11.31
CA TYR A 46 5.80 -13.49 -10.00
C TYR A 46 5.96 -12.21 -9.16
N HIS A 47 7.16 -11.63 -9.11
CA HIS A 47 7.40 -10.36 -8.41
C HIS A 47 6.50 -9.25 -8.96
N ASP A 48 6.43 -9.10 -10.28
CA ASP A 48 5.59 -8.11 -10.94
C ASP A 48 4.10 -8.34 -10.65
N PHE A 49 3.65 -9.60 -10.70
CA PHE A 49 2.28 -9.95 -10.33
C PHE A 49 1.96 -9.54 -8.88
N ARG A 50 2.85 -9.86 -7.94
CA ARG A 50 2.70 -9.50 -6.53
C ARG A 50 2.67 -8.00 -6.31
N GLN A 51 3.56 -7.27 -6.98
CA GLN A 51 3.59 -5.81 -6.89
C GLN A 51 2.29 -5.19 -7.41
N ARG A 52 1.81 -5.61 -8.58
CA ARG A 52 0.54 -5.12 -9.16
C ARG A 52 -0.65 -5.41 -8.25
N LYS A 53 -0.72 -6.61 -7.69
CA LYS A 53 -1.79 -6.98 -6.73
C LYS A 53 -1.81 -6.05 -5.53
N ARG A 54 -0.64 -5.82 -4.90
CA ARG A 54 -0.50 -4.93 -3.75
C ARG A 54 -0.88 -3.49 -4.10
N ASP A 55 -0.34 -2.97 -5.20
CA ASP A 55 -0.61 -1.62 -5.71
C ASP A 55 -2.13 -1.43 -5.96
N PHE A 56 -2.79 -2.41 -6.58
CA PHE A 56 -4.24 -2.38 -6.84
C PHE A 56 -5.06 -2.39 -5.55
N ILE A 57 -4.72 -3.25 -4.59
CA ILE A 57 -5.41 -3.34 -3.29
C ILE A 57 -5.25 -2.02 -2.52
N GLN A 58 -4.04 -1.46 -2.49
CA GLN A 58 -3.76 -0.20 -1.82
C GLN A 58 -4.55 0.96 -2.45
N LEU A 59 -4.63 1.01 -3.78
CA LEU A 59 -5.42 2.01 -4.50
C LEU A 59 -6.89 1.97 -4.05
N LEU A 60 -7.49 0.78 -3.97
CA LEU A 60 -8.88 0.62 -3.57
C LEU A 60 -9.11 0.94 -2.09
N ALA A 61 -8.19 0.55 -1.20
CA ALA A 61 -8.27 0.84 0.23
C ALA A 61 -8.27 2.35 0.49
N GLN A 62 -7.37 3.11 -0.16
CA GLN A 62 -7.31 4.58 -0.05
C GLN A 62 -8.62 5.26 -0.48
N HIS A 63 -9.22 4.80 -1.57
CA HIS A 63 -10.46 5.40 -2.07
C HIS A 63 -11.67 5.01 -1.21
N ARG A 64 -11.67 3.79 -0.64
CA ARG A 64 -12.67 3.37 0.33
C ARG A 64 -12.66 4.26 1.57
N GLU A 65 -11.48 4.53 2.14
CA GLU A 65 -11.35 5.39 3.31
C GLU A 65 -11.91 6.80 3.05
N ARG A 66 -11.60 7.38 1.88
CA ARG A 66 -12.17 8.67 1.44
C ARG A 66 -13.69 8.62 1.35
N LEU A 67 -14.26 7.53 0.82
CA LEU A 67 -15.72 7.36 0.77
C LEU A 67 -16.33 7.26 2.17
N GLU A 68 -15.70 6.50 3.07
CA GLU A 68 -16.16 6.35 4.46
C GLU A 68 -16.19 7.71 5.18
N GLN A 69 -15.15 8.54 5.01
CA GLN A 69 -15.11 9.90 5.55
C GLN A 69 -16.24 10.79 5.02
N VAL A 70 -16.48 10.78 3.70
CA VAL A 70 -17.59 11.54 3.08
C VAL A 70 -18.93 11.10 3.64
N PHE A 71 -19.17 9.79 3.75
CA PHE A 71 -20.44 9.28 4.25
C PHE A 71 -20.66 9.54 5.75
N ALA A 72 -19.58 9.58 6.53
CA ALA A 72 -19.62 9.91 7.96
C ALA A 72 -19.78 11.41 8.26
N SER A 73 -19.52 12.30 7.28
CA SER A 73 -19.63 13.75 7.46
C SER A 73 -21.09 14.25 7.56
N ASP A 74 -21.26 15.48 8.06
CA ASP A 74 -22.57 16.14 8.23
C ASP A 74 -23.06 16.90 6.97
N ILE A 75 -22.38 16.73 5.83
CA ILE A 75 -22.77 17.40 4.58
C ILE A 75 -24.10 16.82 4.03
N SER A 76 -24.78 17.59 3.18
CA SER A 76 -26.06 17.17 2.59
C SER A 76 -25.92 15.88 1.77
N ASN A 77 -27.01 15.12 1.64
CA ASN A 77 -27.02 13.92 0.81
C ASN A 77 -26.67 14.22 -0.65
N ASP A 78 -26.98 15.41 -1.14
CA ASP A 78 -26.68 15.83 -2.51
C ASP A 78 -25.19 16.08 -2.68
N GLU A 79 -24.56 16.70 -1.68
CA GLU A 79 -23.12 16.89 -1.65
C GLU A 79 -22.37 15.55 -1.52
N LYS A 80 -22.84 14.62 -0.66
CA LYS A 80 -22.29 13.26 -0.57
C LYS A 80 -22.30 12.55 -1.92
N ARG A 81 -23.37 12.70 -2.73
CA ARG A 81 -23.46 12.11 -4.08
C ARG A 81 -22.45 12.73 -5.04
N HIS A 82 -22.26 14.05 -5.01
CA HIS A 82 -21.25 14.74 -5.81
C HIS A 82 -19.83 14.30 -5.45
N GLN A 83 -19.49 14.28 -4.16
CA GLN A 83 -18.17 13.86 -3.71
C GLN A 83 -17.88 12.39 -4.00
N LYS A 84 -18.87 11.50 -3.84
CA LYS A 84 -18.73 10.10 -4.27
C LYS A 84 -18.38 9.99 -5.75
N ALA A 85 -19.08 10.71 -6.62
CA ALA A 85 -18.80 10.69 -8.05
C ALA A 85 -17.37 11.17 -8.37
N SER A 86 -16.92 12.24 -7.69
CA SER A 86 -15.54 12.74 -7.79
C SER A 86 -14.49 11.72 -7.34
N ILE A 87 -14.71 11.04 -6.20
CA ILE A 87 -13.81 10.01 -5.69
C ILE A 87 -13.72 8.82 -6.65
N ILE A 88 -14.84 8.40 -7.23
CA ILE A 88 -14.85 7.31 -8.23
C ILE A 88 -14.11 7.72 -9.51
N ALA A 89 -14.28 8.95 -9.98
CA ALA A 89 -13.52 9.47 -11.12
C ALA A 89 -12.01 9.51 -10.84
N SER A 90 -11.62 10.00 -9.66
CA SER A 90 -10.24 9.98 -9.17
C SER A 90 -9.66 8.56 -9.14
N LEU A 91 -10.43 7.58 -8.66
CA LEU A 91 -10.01 6.18 -8.61
C LEU A 91 -9.68 5.65 -10.02
N LYS A 92 -10.53 5.91 -11.02
CA LYS A 92 -10.28 5.51 -12.41
C LYS A 92 -9.03 6.18 -12.96
N GLN A 93 -8.84 7.47 -12.69
CA GLN A 93 -7.65 8.20 -13.13
C GLN A 93 -6.36 7.65 -12.52
N SER A 94 -6.34 7.44 -11.20
CA SER A 94 -5.19 6.86 -10.49
C SER A 94 -4.85 5.47 -10.99
N TYR A 95 -5.85 4.65 -11.32
CA TYR A 95 -5.63 3.35 -11.97
C TYR A 95 -4.93 3.48 -13.32
N HIS A 96 -5.44 4.33 -14.22
CA HIS A 96 -4.84 4.53 -15.54
C HIS A 96 -3.41 5.06 -15.45
N GLN A 97 -3.16 5.99 -14.54
CA GLN A 97 -1.82 6.51 -14.29
C GLN A 97 -0.87 5.38 -13.84
N MET A 98 -1.26 4.62 -12.82
CA MET A 98 -0.47 3.51 -12.30
C MET A 98 -0.20 2.43 -13.35
N LYS A 99 -1.21 2.09 -14.17
CA LYS A 99 -1.08 1.16 -15.29
C LYS A 99 -0.01 1.62 -16.28
N ASN A 100 -0.02 2.90 -16.65
CA ASN A 100 0.87 3.46 -17.66
C ASN A 100 2.30 3.67 -17.14
N GLU A 101 2.43 4.20 -15.92
CA GLU A 101 3.72 4.63 -15.37
C GLU A 101 4.47 3.51 -14.66
N ARG A 102 3.77 2.62 -13.94
CA ARG A 102 4.40 1.63 -13.06
C ARG A 102 4.27 0.20 -13.56
N TRP A 103 3.25 -0.11 -14.35
CA TRP A 103 2.94 -1.49 -14.75
C TRP A 103 3.23 -1.79 -16.23
N GLY A 104 3.83 -0.84 -16.97
CA GLY A 104 4.16 -1.03 -18.37
C GLY A 104 2.95 -1.30 -19.27
N GLY A 105 1.79 -0.73 -18.93
CA GLY A 105 0.55 -0.90 -19.70
C GLY A 105 -0.25 -2.16 -19.37
N TYR A 106 0.13 -2.94 -18.34
CA TYR A 106 -0.62 -4.14 -17.93
C TYR A 106 -2.10 -3.85 -17.68
N SER A 107 -2.98 -4.52 -18.43
CA SER A 107 -4.43 -4.28 -18.47
C SER A 107 -5.26 -5.31 -17.71
N GLY A 108 -4.65 -6.18 -16.90
CA GLY A 108 -5.37 -7.30 -16.26
C GLY A 108 -6.48 -6.89 -15.29
N TYR A 109 -6.50 -5.64 -14.84
CA TYR A 109 -7.57 -5.08 -14.01
C TYR A 109 -8.57 -4.20 -14.79
N ASP A 110 -8.38 -3.99 -16.10
CA ASP A 110 -9.31 -3.20 -16.93
C ASP A 110 -10.76 -3.70 -16.81
N PRO A 111 -11.05 -5.02 -16.83
CA PRO A 111 -12.42 -5.51 -16.66
C PRO A 111 -13.10 -5.01 -15.38
N TRP A 112 -12.35 -4.82 -14.29
CA TRP A 112 -12.88 -4.30 -13.04
C TRP A 112 -13.34 -2.83 -13.17
N PHE A 113 -12.68 -2.03 -14.01
CA PHE A 113 -12.97 -0.62 -14.22
C PHE A 113 -13.98 -0.33 -15.34
N ASN A 114 -14.26 -1.34 -16.17
CA ASN A 114 -15.21 -1.26 -17.27
C ASN A 114 -16.67 -1.14 -16.78
N ASP A 115 -16.99 -1.75 -15.63
CA ASP A 115 -18.32 -1.66 -15.04
C ASP A 115 -18.51 -0.41 -14.15
N PRO A 116 -19.76 0.02 -13.90
CA PRO A 116 -20.05 1.05 -12.92
C PRO A 116 -19.58 0.64 -11.50
N ILE A 117 -18.64 1.40 -10.94
CA ILE A 117 -18.12 1.15 -9.59
C ILE A 117 -19.18 1.54 -8.56
N THR A 118 -19.69 0.54 -7.85
CA THR A 118 -20.67 0.70 -6.76
C THR A 118 -20.03 0.45 -5.40
N ASN A 119 -20.75 0.75 -4.31
CA ASN A 119 -20.26 0.48 -2.96
C ASN A 119 -19.92 -1.01 -2.74
N ALA A 120 -20.60 -1.93 -3.45
CA ALA A 120 -20.32 -3.37 -3.40
C ALA A 120 -18.90 -3.74 -3.87
N HIS A 121 -18.32 -2.95 -4.78
CA HIS A 121 -16.96 -3.18 -5.29
C HIS A 121 -15.88 -2.91 -4.22
N PHE A 122 -16.18 -2.04 -3.25
CA PHE A 122 -15.27 -1.72 -2.14
C PHE A 122 -15.38 -2.68 -0.95
N VAL A 123 -16.43 -3.50 -0.89
CA VAL A 123 -16.63 -4.48 0.20
C VAL A 123 -15.54 -5.56 0.18
N LEU A 124 -14.96 -5.85 -1.00
CA LEU A 124 -13.98 -6.93 -1.14
C LEU A 124 -12.54 -6.55 -0.80
N VAL A 125 -12.24 -5.27 -0.58
CA VAL A 125 -10.85 -4.80 -0.52
C VAL A 125 -10.62 -3.95 0.72
N ALA A 126 -9.90 -4.51 1.69
CA ALA A 126 -9.03 -3.78 2.62
C ALA A 126 -8.35 -4.65 3.69
N THR A 127 -8.80 -5.87 4.01
CA THR A 127 -8.40 -6.48 5.30
C THR A 127 -7.33 -7.57 5.24
N TYR A 128 -6.97 -8.07 4.06
CA TYR A 128 -6.23 -9.34 3.96
C TYR A 128 -4.71 -9.19 3.79
N GLU A 129 -4.23 -8.03 3.35
CA GLU A 129 -2.80 -7.86 3.03
C GLU A 129 -2.04 -6.86 3.90
N GLU A 130 -2.74 -6.13 4.79
CA GLU A 130 -2.13 -5.07 5.63
C GLU A 130 -0.90 -5.56 6.41
N LEU A 131 -0.98 -6.78 6.97
CA LEU A 131 0.07 -7.30 7.86
C LEU A 131 1.03 -8.25 7.13
N VAL A 132 0.85 -8.49 5.82
CA VAL A 132 1.73 -9.37 5.03
C VAL A 132 3.20 -8.92 5.09
N PRO A 133 3.54 -7.62 4.95
CA PRO A 133 4.92 -7.17 5.09
C PRO A 133 5.54 -7.49 6.46
N ALA A 134 4.76 -7.37 7.54
CA ALA A 134 5.21 -7.70 8.88
C ALA A 134 5.59 -9.19 9.02
N PHE A 135 4.75 -10.08 8.47
CA PHE A 135 5.02 -11.52 8.47
C PHE A 135 6.22 -11.89 7.58
N GLN A 136 6.42 -11.22 6.45
CA GLN A 136 7.62 -11.42 5.61
C GLN A 136 8.90 -11.00 6.36
N VAL A 137 8.87 -9.87 7.07
CA VAL A 137 9.99 -9.44 7.93
C VAL A 137 10.22 -10.44 9.07
N LEU A 138 9.15 -10.90 9.72
CA LEU A 138 9.25 -11.92 10.77
C LEU A 138 9.91 -13.20 10.26
N TYR A 139 9.52 -13.66 9.07
CA TYR A 139 10.12 -14.83 8.43
C TYR A 139 11.63 -14.65 8.19
N THR A 140 12.03 -13.50 7.63
CA THR A 140 13.45 -13.18 7.41
C THR A 140 14.23 -13.18 8.72
N LYS A 141 13.69 -12.58 9.80
CA LYS A 141 14.30 -12.60 11.14
C LYS A 141 14.37 -14.00 11.74
N SER A 142 13.37 -14.83 11.48
CA SER A 142 13.30 -16.22 11.98
C SER A 142 14.31 -17.15 11.32
N GLY A 143 14.69 -16.88 10.07
CA GLY A 143 15.67 -17.63 9.29
C GLY A 143 15.25 -19.04 8.87
N SER A 144 14.04 -19.52 9.24
CA SER A 144 13.49 -20.79 8.78
C SER A 144 11.97 -20.84 8.98
N LEU A 145 11.26 -21.62 8.16
CA LEU A 145 9.82 -21.84 8.31
C LEU A 145 9.46 -22.43 9.68
N LYS A 146 10.29 -23.33 10.22
CA LYS A 146 10.04 -23.96 11.52
C LYS A 146 10.03 -22.93 12.65
N LYS A 147 11.02 -22.03 12.69
CA LYS A 147 11.09 -20.96 13.69
C LYS A 147 9.99 -19.94 13.47
N PHE A 148 9.78 -19.51 12.23
CA PHE A 148 8.70 -18.60 11.86
C PHE A 148 7.33 -19.10 12.33
N TYR A 149 7.00 -20.37 12.09
CA TYR A 149 5.74 -20.95 12.56
C TYR A 149 5.65 -21.03 14.08
N ALA A 150 6.76 -21.26 14.78
CA ALA A 150 6.78 -21.22 16.24
C ALA A 150 6.49 -19.81 16.76
N ASP A 151 7.10 -18.79 16.15
CA ASP A 151 6.91 -17.38 16.51
C ASP A 151 5.47 -16.92 16.26
N VAL A 152 4.88 -17.26 15.09
CA VAL A 152 3.49 -16.93 14.78
C VAL A 152 2.53 -17.69 15.71
N LYS A 153 2.79 -18.95 16.04
CA LYS A 153 1.99 -19.71 17.03
C LYS A 153 2.02 -19.07 18.42
N ALA A 154 3.19 -18.57 18.85
CA ALA A 154 3.30 -17.86 20.11
C ALA A 154 2.52 -16.54 20.05
N MET A 155 2.65 -15.80 18.94
CA MET A 155 1.95 -14.54 18.72
C MET A 155 0.43 -14.71 18.71
N ALA A 156 -0.10 -15.76 18.08
CA ALA A 156 -1.53 -16.06 18.02
C ALA A 156 -2.20 -16.22 19.40
N LYS A 157 -1.41 -16.56 20.45
CA LYS A 157 -1.89 -16.70 21.83
C LYS A 157 -1.94 -15.37 22.61
N LEU A 158 -1.31 -14.31 22.10
CA LEU A 158 -1.38 -12.98 22.71
C LEU A 158 -2.78 -12.39 22.52
N ASP A 159 -3.14 -11.40 23.33
CA ASP A 159 -4.32 -10.60 23.03
C ASP A 159 -4.13 -9.78 21.74
N LYS A 160 -5.25 -9.35 21.16
CA LYS A 160 -5.27 -8.66 19.86
C LYS A 160 -4.43 -7.37 19.85
N ALA A 161 -4.38 -6.63 20.95
CA ALA A 161 -3.64 -5.38 21.01
C ALA A 161 -2.13 -5.65 20.97
N ARG A 162 -1.64 -6.59 21.78
CA ARG A 162 -0.22 -6.99 21.77
C ARG A 162 0.21 -7.60 20.44
N ARG A 163 -0.65 -8.40 19.79
CA ARG A 163 -0.37 -8.90 18.43
C ARG A 163 -0.16 -7.77 17.43
N ARG A 164 -1.07 -6.79 17.44
CA ARG A 164 -0.99 -5.63 16.54
C ARG A 164 0.25 -4.80 16.79
N GLU A 165 0.58 -4.53 18.04
CA GLU A 165 1.81 -3.81 18.42
C GLU A 165 3.07 -4.53 17.92
N HIS A 166 3.14 -5.85 18.13
CA HIS A 166 4.26 -6.64 17.65
C HIS A 166 4.37 -6.57 16.12
N LEU A 167 3.30 -6.80 15.38
CA LEU A 167 3.34 -6.74 13.91
C LEU A 167 3.66 -5.34 13.39
N ALA A 168 3.13 -4.28 14.02
CA ALA A 168 3.46 -2.90 13.67
C ALA A 168 4.95 -2.60 13.83
N SER A 169 5.60 -3.12 14.88
CA SER A 169 7.05 -2.96 15.08
C SER A 169 7.92 -3.64 14.01
N LEU A 170 7.33 -4.53 13.20
CA LEU A 170 8.02 -5.25 12.13
C LEU A 170 7.87 -4.60 10.77
N ILE A 171 6.89 -3.70 10.59
CA ILE A 171 6.71 -2.97 9.34
C ILE A 171 7.71 -1.81 9.33
N PRO A 172 8.67 -1.77 8.39
CA PRO A 172 9.51 -0.60 8.22
C PRO A 172 8.61 0.58 7.84
N THR A 173 8.66 1.68 8.59
CA THR A 173 8.04 2.93 8.16
C THR A 173 8.64 3.29 6.80
N PRO A 174 7.85 3.47 5.73
CA PRO A 174 8.40 4.01 4.49
C PRO A 174 9.06 5.35 4.81
N PRO A 175 10.23 5.69 4.20
CA PRO A 175 10.80 7.00 4.38
C PRO A 175 9.73 8.03 3.99
N SER A 176 9.44 8.97 4.89
CA SER A 176 8.66 10.16 4.54
C SER A 176 9.27 10.77 3.27
N PRO A 177 8.47 11.22 2.29
CA PRO A 177 9.02 12.00 1.20
C PRO A 177 9.77 13.18 1.83
N THR A 178 11.08 13.18 1.69
CA THR A 178 11.95 14.26 2.16
C THR A 178 11.39 15.53 1.54
N ALA A 179 10.96 16.46 2.39
CA ALA A 179 10.65 17.82 1.99
C ALA A 179 11.99 18.51 1.66
N GLU A 180 12.56 18.19 0.50
CA GLU A 180 13.67 18.93 -0.10
C GLU A 180 13.15 19.57 -1.38
N GLY A 181 13.18 20.90 -1.42
CA GLY A 181 12.85 21.69 -2.62
C GLY A 181 11.73 22.72 -2.46
N SER A 182 11.75 23.50 -1.39
CA SER A 182 11.10 24.82 -1.39
C SER A 182 12.05 25.85 -0.78
N GLU A 183 13.18 26.03 -1.46
CA GLU A 183 14.00 27.23 -1.32
C GLU A 183 13.66 28.12 -2.51
N VAL A 184 12.61 28.94 -2.35
CA VAL A 184 12.29 30.01 -3.29
C VAL A 184 13.34 31.09 -3.08
N SER A 185 14.34 31.11 -3.97
CA SER A 185 15.28 32.21 -4.11
C SER A 185 14.53 33.52 -4.32
N ARG A 186 14.66 34.40 -3.33
CA ARG A 186 14.21 35.79 -3.34
C ARG A 186 15.14 36.59 -4.26
N PRO A 187 14.67 37.42 -5.19
CA PRO A 187 15.59 38.22 -6.01
C PRO A 187 16.23 39.33 -5.16
N GLU A 188 17.56 39.39 -5.19
CA GLU A 188 18.35 40.50 -4.66
C GLU A 188 18.02 41.80 -5.41
N ALA A 189 17.78 42.87 -4.66
CA ALA A 189 17.63 44.21 -5.17
C ALA A 189 19.00 44.75 -5.61
N VAL A 190 19.09 45.14 -6.89
CA VAL A 190 20.23 45.86 -7.45
C VAL A 190 20.33 47.25 -6.81
N PRO A 191 21.49 47.67 -6.26
CA PRO A 191 21.66 49.03 -5.80
C PRO A 191 21.92 49.95 -6.99
N THR A 192 21.06 50.96 -7.14
CA THR A 192 21.26 52.11 -8.04
C THR A 192 22.51 52.89 -7.62
N ILE A 193 23.53 52.90 -8.48
CA ILE A 193 24.70 53.77 -8.33
C ILE A 193 24.30 55.18 -8.78
N ALA A 194 24.31 56.12 -7.83
CA ALA A 194 24.19 57.55 -8.08
C ALA A 194 25.51 58.09 -8.67
N ALA A 195 25.42 58.80 -9.79
CA ALA A 195 26.52 59.56 -10.37
C ALA A 195 26.67 60.91 -9.62
N PRO A 196 27.90 61.37 -9.32
CA PRO A 196 28.11 62.71 -8.81
C PRO A 196 28.26 63.72 -9.95
N THR A 197 27.49 64.80 -9.86
CA THR A 197 27.66 66.03 -10.62
C THR A 197 28.72 66.89 -9.95
N ALA A 198 29.80 67.24 -10.63
CA ALA A 198 30.63 68.41 -10.34
C ALA A 198 31.34 68.90 -11.61
N ALA A 199 31.30 70.22 -11.79
CA ALA A 199 31.71 70.98 -12.96
C ALA A 199 33.11 71.63 -12.79
N ALA A 200 33.57 72.25 -13.90
CA ALA A 200 34.73 73.15 -14.06
C ALA A 200 36.09 72.41 -14.19
N GLN A 201 36.97 72.68 -15.16
CA GLN A 201 37.23 73.83 -16.05
C GLN A 201 37.61 73.36 -17.45
#